data_AF-A0AAW9PZX9-F1
#
_entry.id   AF-A0AAW9PZX9-F1
#
_cell.length_a   1.000
_cell.length_b   1.000
_cell.length_c   1.000
_cell.angle_alpha   90.00
_cell.angle_beta   90.00
_cell.angle_gamma   90.00
#
_symmetry.space_group_name_H-M   'P 1'
#
loop_
_entity.id
_entity.type
_entity.pdbx_description
1 polymer ?
#
loop_
_entity_poly.entity_id
_entity_poly.type
_entity_poly.pdbx_seq_one_letter_code
_entity_poly.pdbx_strand_id
1 'polypeptide(L)'
;MEFLDRVDSAKFWLLDLVYKGIFPIHILVDDQLELVVNKSTGHGLDRTELVDALLMLFEEEMLIAQLYKNPDDFPMRITPTQQDIENALAGKLDLHYGLTSLGGEQWEKLSKPNWNLYISGRLEREEVSFSGSDRQIVEQYLPSLRYSSQQEIVSGSEIWEHLVPWQATYWKTLPSGWQVTCQTRETNEYLGNPMPSEYQEWFNKIQNWYVNPFHEAN
;
A
#
# COMPACT_ATOMS: atom_id res chain seq x y z
N MET A 1 26.08 -6.91 7.16
CA MET A 1 24.72 -7.20 7.64
C MET A 1 24.76 -8.61 8.18
N GLU A 2 24.55 -8.80 9.49
CA GLU A 2 24.53 -10.14 10.06
C GLU A 2 23.35 -10.94 9.48
N PHE A 3 23.42 -12.28 9.47
CA PHE A 3 22.39 -13.13 8.86
C PHE A 3 20.98 -12.86 9.43
N LEU A 4 20.90 -12.56 10.73
CA LEU A 4 19.65 -12.20 11.42
C LEU A 4 19.06 -10.88 10.90
N ASP A 5 19.89 -9.84 10.74
CA ASP A 5 19.46 -8.55 10.20
C ASP A 5 18.87 -8.68 8.78
N ARG A 6 19.43 -9.57 7.97
CA ARG A 6 18.95 -9.83 6.59
C ARG A 6 17.56 -10.45 6.60
N VAL A 7 17.34 -11.45 7.45
CA VAL A 7 16.04 -12.15 7.55
C VAL A 7 14.97 -11.21 8.08
N ASP A 8 15.28 -10.41 9.10
CA ASP A 8 14.33 -9.44 9.66
C ASP A 8 14.01 -8.32 8.66
N SER A 9 15.01 -7.85 7.91
CA SER A 9 14.82 -6.91 6.80
C SER A 9 13.89 -7.49 5.72
N ALA A 10 14.07 -8.76 5.34
CA ALA A 10 13.25 -9.38 4.31
C ALA A 10 11.80 -9.62 4.77
N LYS A 11 11.60 -10.04 6.03
CA LYS A 11 10.25 -10.14 6.62
C LYS A 11 9.56 -8.80 6.64
N PHE A 12 10.24 -7.75 7.11
CA PHE A 12 9.70 -6.40 7.06
C PHE A 12 9.34 -5.99 5.63
N TRP A 13 10.21 -6.27 4.66
CA TRP A 13 9.95 -5.98 3.25
C TRP A 13 8.66 -6.65 2.76
N LEU A 14 8.43 -7.92 3.12
CA LEU A 14 7.20 -8.65 2.75
C LEU A 14 5.94 -8.02 3.36
N LEU A 15 6.01 -7.55 4.61
CA LEU A 15 4.90 -6.82 5.25
C LEU A 15 4.69 -5.43 4.61
N ASP A 16 5.77 -4.71 4.35
CA ASP A 16 5.80 -3.37 3.76
C ASP A 16 5.39 -3.35 2.28
N LEU A 17 5.41 -4.48 1.59
CA LEU A 17 4.82 -4.58 0.25
C LEU A 17 3.29 -4.49 0.32
N VAL A 18 2.68 -5.11 1.32
CA VAL A 18 1.23 -5.37 1.36
C VAL A 18 0.47 -4.53 2.38
N TYR A 19 1.09 -3.52 2.98
CA TYR A 19 0.39 -2.71 4.00
C TYR A 19 -0.80 -1.91 3.42
N LYS A 20 -0.81 -1.55 2.13
CA LYS A 20 -1.92 -0.84 1.47
C LYS A 20 -2.92 -1.75 0.75
N GLY A 21 -2.52 -2.95 0.37
CA GLY A 21 -3.34 -3.84 -0.44
C GLY A 21 -2.96 -5.30 -0.32
N ILE A 22 -3.70 -6.14 -1.04
CA ILE A 22 -3.51 -7.59 -1.11
C ILE A 22 -2.92 -7.90 -2.48
N PHE A 23 -1.78 -8.59 -2.52
CA PHE A 23 -0.99 -8.79 -3.73
C PHE A 23 -0.82 -10.26 -4.08
N PRO A 24 -0.74 -10.61 -5.37
CA PRO A 24 -0.48 -11.99 -5.77
C PRO A 24 0.94 -12.40 -5.39
N ILE A 25 1.13 -13.62 -4.88
CA ILE A 25 2.43 -14.11 -4.42
C ILE A 25 3.44 -14.25 -5.57
N HIS A 26 3.00 -14.53 -6.80
CA HIS A 26 3.90 -14.70 -7.94
C HIS A 26 4.72 -13.43 -8.26
N ILE A 27 4.25 -12.25 -7.85
CA ILE A 27 4.95 -10.98 -8.04
C ILE A 27 6.31 -10.97 -7.35
N LEU A 28 6.48 -11.75 -6.28
CA LEU A 28 7.68 -11.80 -5.46
C LEU A 28 8.90 -12.39 -6.19
N VAL A 29 8.67 -13.06 -7.32
CA VAL A 29 9.73 -13.65 -8.15
C VAL A 29 9.72 -13.09 -9.58
N ASP A 30 9.07 -11.95 -9.79
CA ASP A 30 9.09 -11.26 -11.08
C ASP A 30 10.52 -10.79 -11.39
N ASP A 31 10.96 -10.97 -12.64
CA ASP A 31 12.29 -10.55 -13.10
C ASP A 31 12.51 -9.02 -13.00
N GLN A 32 11.42 -8.26 -12.90
CA GLN A 32 11.40 -6.81 -12.72
C GLN A 32 10.71 -6.41 -11.41
N LEU A 33 10.86 -7.23 -10.36
CA LEU A 33 10.20 -7.04 -9.06
C LEU A 33 10.22 -5.59 -8.59
N GLU A 34 11.39 -4.95 -8.53
CA GLU A 34 11.57 -3.56 -8.07
C GLU A 34 10.70 -2.57 -8.85
N LEU A 35 10.63 -2.74 -10.17
CA LEU A 35 9.83 -1.88 -11.04
C LEU A 35 8.34 -2.13 -10.82
N VAL A 36 7.94 -3.40 -10.76
CA VAL A 36 6.55 -3.81 -10.62
C VAL A 36 5.95 -3.34 -9.29
N VAL A 37 6.73 -3.39 -8.21
CA VAL A 37 6.28 -2.99 -6.87
C VAL A 37 6.68 -1.56 -6.49
N ASN A 38 7.35 -0.84 -7.40
CA ASN A 38 7.89 0.50 -7.19
C ASN A 38 8.70 0.63 -5.89
N LYS A 39 9.61 -0.33 -5.65
CA LYS A 39 10.57 -0.29 -4.54
C LYS A 39 11.99 -0.32 -5.09
N SER A 40 12.90 0.39 -4.44
CA SER A 40 14.30 0.49 -4.87
C SER A 40 15.09 -0.81 -4.75
N THR A 41 14.64 -1.74 -3.91
CA THR A 41 15.31 -3.03 -3.66
C THR A 41 14.28 -4.13 -3.47
N GLY A 42 14.56 -5.34 -3.95
CA GLY A 42 13.83 -6.57 -3.60
C GLY A 42 14.09 -7.06 -2.16
N HIS A 43 13.49 -8.20 -1.80
CA HIS A 43 13.59 -8.79 -0.47
C HIS A 43 14.92 -9.51 -0.20
N GLY A 44 15.72 -9.82 -1.23
CA GLY A 44 17.06 -10.39 -1.07
C GLY A 44 17.11 -11.84 -0.54
N LEU A 45 16.02 -12.58 -0.70
CA LEU A 45 15.91 -13.99 -0.32
C LEU A 45 15.99 -14.87 -1.57
N ASP A 46 16.63 -16.03 -1.44
CA ASP A 46 16.45 -17.08 -2.45
C ASP A 46 15.06 -17.73 -2.37
N ARG A 47 14.77 -18.66 -3.27
CA ARG A 47 13.44 -19.28 -3.34
C ARG A 47 13.07 -20.08 -2.10
N THR A 48 14.02 -20.82 -1.52
CA THR A 48 13.77 -21.61 -0.31
C THR A 48 13.57 -20.69 0.88
N GLU A 49 14.44 -19.69 1.03
CA GLU A 49 14.35 -18.68 2.08
C GLU A 49 13.03 -17.88 2.01
N LEU A 50 12.56 -17.55 0.80
CA LEU A 50 11.29 -16.85 0.58
C LEU A 50 10.09 -17.70 1.01
N VAL A 51 10.08 -18.98 0.63
CA VAL A 51 9.01 -19.92 1.00
C VAL A 51 8.95 -20.09 2.53
N ASP A 52 10.11 -20.27 3.17
CA ASP A 52 10.21 -20.40 4.63
C ASP A 52 9.75 -19.13 5.35
N ALA A 53 10.14 -17.95 4.84
CA ALA A 53 9.71 -16.67 5.40
C ALA A 53 8.19 -16.47 5.30
N LEU A 54 7.60 -16.79 4.13
CA LEU A 54 6.15 -16.71 3.94
C LEU A 54 5.40 -17.68 4.85
N LEU A 55 5.84 -18.93 4.93
CA LEU A 55 5.25 -19.94 5.83
C LEU A 55 5.24 -19.44 7.27
N MET A 56 6.37 -18.96 7.76
CA MET A 56 6.50 -18.42 9.11
C MET A 56 5.54 -17.25 9.36
N LEU A 57 5.46 -16.29 8.43
CA LEU A 57 4.56 -15.15 8.56
C LEU A 57 3.07 -15.54 8.51
N PHE A 58 2.69 -16.60 7.79
CA PHE A 58 1.33 -17.15 7.83
C PHE A 58 1.06 -17.89 9.15
N GLU A 59 2.01 -18.70 9.63
CA GLU A 59 1.91 -19.44 10.89
C GLU A 59 1.84 -18.50 12.11
N GLU A 60 2.57 -17.40 12.09
CA GLU A 60 2.55 -16.34 13.12
C GLU A 60 1.34 -15.41 12.99
N GLU A 61 0.40 -15.72 12.09
CA GLU A 61 -0.78 -14.91 11.78
C GLU A 61 -0.45 -13.45 11.44
N MET A 62 0.75 -13.16 10.92
CA MET A 62 1.09 -11.82 10.42
C MET A 62 0.52 -11.58 9.02
N LEU A 63 0.35 -12.65 8.23
CA LEU A 63 -0.23 -12.61 6.90
C LEU A 63 -1.54 -13.38 6.80
N ILE A 64 -2.42 -12.92 5.91
CA ILE A 64 -3.57 -13.66 5.39
C ILE A 64 -3.26 -14.17 4.00
N ALA A 65 -3.73 -15.38 3.68
CA ALA A 65 -3.69 -15.92 2.32
C ALA A 65 -5.10 -15.98 1.74
N GLN A 66 -5.26 -15.53 0.50
CA GLN A 66 -6.53 -15.46 -0.22
C GLN A 66 -6.39 -16.18 -1.56
N LEU A 67 -7.12 -17.27 -1.71
CA LEU A 67 -7.15 -18.05 -2.95
C LEU A 67 -8.30 -17.59 -3.84
N TYR A 68 -7.97 -17.22 -5.06
CA TYR A 68 -8.94 -16.91 -6.12
C TYR A 68 -9.05 -18.12 -7.04
N LYS A 69 -10.28 -18.62 -7.25
CA LYS A 69 -10.53 -19.72 -8.21
C LYS A 69 -10.83 -19.18 -9.59
N ASN A 70 -11.53 -18.06 -9.65
CA ASN A 70 -11.83 -17.29 -10.86
C ASN A 70 -11.70 -15.80 -10.53
N PRO A 71 -11.46 -14.93 -11.53
CA PRO A 71 -11.32 -13.49 -11.33
C PRO A 71 -12.54 -12.82 -10.66
N ASP A 72 -13.74 -13.36 -10.90
CA ASP A 72 -15.00 -12.80 -10.38
C ASP A 72 -15.43 -13.40 -9.03
N ASP A 73 -14.69 -14.39 -8.52
CA ASP A 73 -15.05 -15.07 -7.27
C ASP A 73 -14.61 -14.29 -6.04
N PHE A 74 -15.40 -14.41 -4.96
CA PHE A 74 -14.95 -13.99 -3.65
C PHE A 74 -13.75 -14.85 -3.21
N PRO A 75 -12.64 -14.24 -2.76
CA PRO A 75 -11.48 -14.99 -2.33
C PRO A 75 -11.79 -15.87 -1.14
N MET A 76 -11.28 -17.09 -1.17
CA MET A 76 -11.34 -18.01 -0.03
C MET A 76 -10.09 -17.82 0.84
N ARG A 77 -10.29 -17.52 2.12
CA ARG A 77 -9.18 -17.51 3.08
C ARG A 77 -8.73 -18.94 3.35
N ILE A 78 -7.42 -19.18 3.24
CA ILE A 78 -6.81 -20.49 3.50
C ILE A 78 -5.60 -20.34 4.43
N THR A 79 -5.20 -21.46 5.03
CA THR A 79 -3.85 -21.62 5.59
C THR A 79 -3.01 -22.29 4.52
N PRO A 80 -2.09 -21.58 3.85
CA PRO A 80 -1.33 -22.15 2.74
C PRO A 80 -0.30 -23.14 3.25
N THR A 81 -0.14 -24.24 2.53
CA THR A 81 0.98 -25.18 2.73
C THR A 81 2.21 -24.71 1.96
N GLN A 82 3.37 -25.34 2.23
CA GLN A 82 4.59 -25.12 1.44
C GLN A 82 4.35 -25.32 -0.06
N GLN A 83 3.58 -26.36 -0.43
CA GLN A 83 3.28 -26.67 -1.82
C GLN A 83 2.37 -25.61 -2.47
N ASP A 84 1.46 -25.01 -1.71
CA ASP A 84 0.60 -23.93 -2.21
C ASP A 84 1.42 -22.68 -2.53
N ILE A 85 2.35 -22.31 -1.63
CA ILE A 85 3.26 -21.18 -1.83
C ILE A 85 4.16 -21.42 -3.05
N GLU A 86 4.73 -22.62 -3.16
CA GLU A 86 5.56 -22.98 -4.32
C GLU A 86 4.78 -22.92 -5.64
N ASN A 87 3.54 -23.41 -5.65
CA ASN A 87 2.68 -23.32 -6.82
C ASN A 87 2.31 -21.87 -7.14
N ALA A 88 2.06 -21.04 -6.13
CA ALA A 88 1.77 -19.63 -6.30
C ALA A 88 2.97 -18.86 -6.86
N LEU A 89 4.17 -19.07 -6.30
CA LEU A 89 5.43 -18.53 -6.83
C LEU A 89 5.77 -19.05 -8.24
N ALA A 90 5.15 -20.14 -8.69
CA ALA A 90 5.28 -20.64 -10.06
C ALA A 90 4.15 -20.15 -10.99
N GLY A 91 3.24 -19.29 -10.51
CA GLY A 91 2.08 -18.81 -11.26
C GLY A 91 1.02 -19.89 -11.53
N LYS A 92 1.07 -21.02 -10.83
CA LYS A 92 0.15 -22.16 -10.99
C LYS A 92 -1.04 -22.12 -10.04
N LEU A 93 -0.98 -21.25 -9.03
CA LEU A 93 -2.02 -21.04 -8.04
C LEU A 93 -2.24 -19.54 -7.86
N ASP A 94 -3.47 -19.08 -8.01
CA ASP A 94 -3.82 -17.67 -7.85
C ASP A 94 -4.00 -17.32 -6.36
N LEU A 95 -2.88 -17.34 -5.65
CA LEU A 95 -2.80 -17.10 -4.23
C LEU A 95 -2.26 -15.69 -3.98
N HIS A 96 -3.06 -14.90 -3.27
CA HIS A 96 -2.71 -13.57 -2.83
C HIS A 96 -2.40 -13.55 -1.34
N TYR A 97 -1.65 -12.53 -0.92
CA TYR A 97 -1.32 -12.31 0.47
C TYR A 97 -1.48 -10.85 0.90
N GLY A 98 -1.75 -10.65 2.17
CA GLY A 98 -1.88 -9.34 2.82
C GLY A 98 -1.66 -9.44 4.31
N LEU A 99 -1.63 -8.31 5.01
CA LEU A 99 -1.55 -8.22 6.46
C LEU A 99 -2.84 -8.68 7.14
N THR A 100 -2.71 -9.36 8.26
CA THR A 100 -3.74 -9.34 9.31
C THR A 100 -3.67 -8.02 10.09
N SER A 101 -4.60 -7.78 11.02
CA SER A 101 -4.44 -6.71 12.01
C SER A 101 -3.17 -6.88 12.84
N LEU A 102 -2.80 -8.12 13.20
CA LEU A 102 -1.57 -8.40 13.96
C LEU A 102 -0.30 -8.09 13.15
N GLY A 103 -0.22 -8.53 11.90
CA GLY A 103 0.91 -8.20 11.01
C GLY A 103 0.99 -6.71 10.73
N GLY A 104 -0.16 -6.05 10.61
CA GLY A 104 -0.28 -4.60 10.59
C GLY A 104 0.35 -3.92 11.80
N GLU A 105 0.00 -4.35 13.01
CA GLU A 105 0.61 -3.83 14.24
C GLU A 105 2.13 -4.06 14.31
N GLN A 106 2.63 -5.19 13.81
CA GLN A 106 4.08 -5.44 13.74
C GLN A 106 4.76 -4.53 12.72
N TRP A 107 4.15 -4.33 11.55
CA TRP A 107 4.61 -3.34 10.59
C TRP A 107 4.65 -1.96 11.22
N GLU A 108 3.61 -1.52 11.95
CA GLU A 108 3.57 -0.20 12.60
C GLU A 108 4.69 0.00 13.64
N LYS A 109 5.03 -1.04 14.42
CA LYS A 109 6.11 -0.97 15.42
C LYS A 109 7.46 -0.67 14.76
N LEU A 110 7.70 -1.26 13.59
CA LEU A 110 8.93 -1.12 12.83
C LEU A 110 8.93 0.17 12.00
N SER A 111 7.83 0.45 11.32
CA SER A 111 7.69 1.55 10.35
C SER A 111 7.32 2.89 10.98
N LYS A 112 6.89 2.91 12.25
CA LYS A 112 6.51 4.11 13.02
C LYS A 112 5.67 5.11 12.20
N PRO A 113 4.54 4.68 11.62
CA PRO A 113 3.77 5.53 10.74
C PRO A 113 3.13 6.67 11.52
N ASN A 114 3.19 7.86 10.94
CA ASN A 114 2.39 9.00 11.33
C ASN A 114 1.07 8.97 10.55
N TRP A 115 0.09 8.27 11.10
CA TRP A 115 -1.26 8.19 10.52
C TRP A 115 -1.95 9.54 10.34
N ASN A 116 -1.49 10.60 11.04
CA ASN A 116 -2.02 11.93 10.80
C ASN A 116 -1.69 12.44 9.39
N LEU A 117 -0.58 11.99 8.80
CA LEU A 117 -0.15 12.36 7.45
C LEU A 117 -0.62 11.37 6.37
N TYR A 118 -1.25 10.26 6.76
CA TYR A 118 -1.70 9.24 5.83
C TYR A 118 -2.92 9.71 5.03
N ILE A 119 -2.84 9.54 3.71
CA ILE A 119 -3.92 9.80 2.77
C ILE A 119 -4.15 8.54 1.95
N SER A 120 -5.39 8.08 1.91
CA SER A 120 -5.87 7.03 1.02
C SER A 120 -6.63 7.67 -0.14
N GLY A 121 -6.43 7.16 -1.34
CA GLY A 121 -7.02 7.72 -2.55
C GLY A 121 -7.57 6.64 -3.47
N ARG A 122 -8.69 6.95 -4.12
CA ARG A 122 -9.23 6.21 -5.26
C ARG A 122 -9.35 7.18 -6.42
N LEU A 123 -8.77 6.80 -7.55
CA LEU A 123 -8.83 7.56 -8.79
C LEU A 123 -9.67 6.78 -9.80
N GLU A 124 -10.86 7.29 -10.10
CA GLU A 124 -11.69 6.80 -11.20
C GLU A 124 -11.73 7.88 -12.30
N ARG A 125 -12.30 7.56 -13.46
CA ARG A 125 -12.25 8.45 -14.63
C ARG A 125 -12.96 9.80 -14.40
N GLU A 126 -14.14 9.73 -13.78
CA GLU A 126 -15.06 10.86 -13.60
C GLU A 126 -15.21 11.27 -12.13
N GLU A 127 -14.60 10.52 -11.22
CA GLU A 127 -14.69 10.72 -9.79
C GLU A 127 -13.36 10.38 -9.10
N VAL A 128 -12.99 11.17 -8.11
CA VAL A 128 -11.88 10.86 -7.20
C VAL A 128 -12.38 10.93 -5.77
N SER A 129 -11.87 10.04 -4.93
CA SER A 129 -12.12 10.10 -3.49
C SER A 129 -10.81 10.07 -2.72
N PHE A 130 -10.63 11.00 -1.79
CA PHE A 130 -9.50 10.99 -0.86
C PHE A 130 -10.00 10.95 0.58
N SER A 131 -9.33 10.17 1.42
CA SER A 131 -9.59 10.17 2.86
C SER A 131 -8.31 10.29 3.67
N GLY A 132 -8.43 10.95 4.83
CA GLY A 132 -7.34 11.23 5.75
C GLY A 132 -7.85 11.39 7.18
N SER A 133 -6.95 11.43 8.15
CA SER A 133 -7.31 11.59 9.57
C SER A 133 -7.89 12.98 9.87
N ASP A 134 -7.49 13.98 9.09
CA ASP A 134 -7.79 15.39 9.31
C ASP A 134 -8.23 16.04 7.99
N ARG A 135 -9.30 16.82 8.06
CA ARG A 135 -9.89 17.49 6.91
C ARG A 135 -8.91 18.44 6.22
N GLN A 136 -8.14 19.21 6.98
CA GLN A 136 -7.21 20.20 6.46
C GLN A 136 -6.10 19.52 5.64
N ILE A 137 -5.66 18.33 6.05
CA ILE A 137 -4.65 17.55 5.31
C ILE A 137 -5.21 17.07 3.97
N VAL A 138 -6.46 16.59 3.96
CA VAL A 138 -7.14 16.18 2.72
C VAL A 138 -7.36 17.38 1.79
N GLU A 139 -7.81 18.53 2.32
CA GLU A 139 -7.98 19.77 1.55
C GLU A 139 -6.66 20.25 0.93
N GLN A 140 -5.55 20.17 1.67
CA GLN A 140 -4.22 20.50 1.15
C GLN A 140 -3.72 19.50 0.10
N TYR A 141 -4.20 18.25 0.12
CA TYR A 141 -3.83 17.23 -0.85
C TYR A 141 -4.54 17.37 -2.18
N LEU A 142 -5.80 17.81 -2.19
CA LEU A 142 -6.61 17.88 -3.42
C LEU A 142 -5.91 18.54 -4.63
N PRO A 143 -5.18 19.67 -4.47
CA PRO A 143 -4.43 20.26 -5.57
C PRO A 143 -3.32 19.37 -6.15
N SER A 144 -2.89 18.30 -5.48
CA SER A 144 -1.86 17.38 -5.97
C SER A 144 -2.29 16.68 -7.25
N LEU A 145 -3.60 16.46 -7.44
CA LEU A 145 -4.15 15.73 -8.58
C LEU A 145 -3.69 16.33 -9.91
N ARG A 146 -3.66 17.67 -10.01
CA ARG A 146 -3.24 18.40 -11.22
C ARG A 146 -1.77 18.16 -11.61
N TYR A 147 -0.95 17.66 -10.68
CA TYR A 147 0.47 17.36 -10.90
C TYR A 147 0.73 15.87 -11.13
N SER A 148 -0.19 15.00 -10.71
CA SER A 148 -0.03 13.55 -10.78
C SER A 148 -0.92 12.87 -11.81
N SER A 149 -1.92 13.56 -12.37
CA SER A 149 -2.83 13.00 -13.38
C SER A 149 -3.27 14.05 -14.42
N GLN A 150 -3.88 13.59 -15.51
CA GLN A 150 -4.53 14.43 -16.52
C GLN A 150 -5.98 14.78 -16.14
N GLN A 151 -6.25 14.90 -14.84
CA GLN A 151 -7.57 15.18 -14.31
C GLN A 151 -7.58 16.49 -13.52
N GLU A 152 -8.66 17.24 -13.68
CA GLU A 152 -8.95 18.43 -12.90
C GLU A 152 -10.24 18.21 -12.10
N ILE A 153 -10.23 18.68 -10.85
CA ILE A 153 -11.43 18.70 -9.99
C ILE A 153 -12.42 19.72 -10.55
N VAL A 154 -13.67 19.31 -10.69
CA VAL A 154 -14.77 20.24 -11.01
C VAL A 154 -15.06 21.07 -9.76
N SER A 155 -14.79 22.37 -9.82
CA SER A 155 -15.00 23.29 -8.70
C SER A 155 -16.43 23.22 -8.16
N GLY A 156 -16.58 23.07 -6.84
CA GLY A 156 -17.89 22.99 -6.18
C GLY A 156 -18.52 21.60 -6.18
N SER A 157 -17.82 20.58 -6.70
CA SER A 157 -18.27 19.18 -6.66
C SER A 157 -17.84 18.43 -5.39
N GLU A 158 -17.16 19.10 -4.46
CA GLU A 158 -16.60 18.49 -3.26
C GLU A 158 -17.71 18.07 -2.28
N ILE A 159 -17.89 16.76 -2.11
CA ILE A 159 -18.78 16.18 -1.11
C ILE A 159 -17.92 15.69 0.05
N TRP A 160 -18.12 16.30 1.23
CA TRP A 160 -17.35 15.99 2.44
C TRP A 160 -18.15 15.10 3.39
N GLU A 161 -17.50 14.04 3.86
CA GLU A 161 -18.06 13.09 4.82
C GLU A 161 -17.11 12.92 6.01
N HIS A 162 -17.68 12.90 7.22
CA HIS A 162 -16.96 12.54 8.43
C HIS A 162 -17.14 11.04 8.69
N LEU A 163 -16.06 10.29 8.69
CA LEU A 163 -16.04 8.84 8.83
C LEU A 163 -15.76 8.46 10.28
N VAL A 164 -16.70 7.75 10.91
CA VAL A 164 -16.59 7.28 12.31
C VAL A 164 -17.17 5.86 12.41
N PRO A 165 -16.33 4.81 12.44
CA PRO A 165 -14.86 4.84 12.35
C PRO A 165 -14.36 5.04 10.91
N TRP A 166 -13.07 5.37 10.75
CA TRP A 166 -12.40 5.49 9.45
C TRP A 166 -11.57 4.24 9.15
N GLN A 167 -11.83 3.60 8.01
CA GLN A 167 -11.03 2.49 7.50
C GLN A 167 -9.85 3.01 6.68
N ALA A 168 -8.67 3.15 7.28
CA ALA A 168 -7.49 3.74 6.63
C ALA A 168 -6.81 2.77 5.64
N THR A 169 -6.73 1.49 5.99
CA THR A 169 -6.30 0.39 5.12
C THR A 169 -7.27 -0.77 5.29
N TYR A 170 -7.17 -1.85 4.51
CA TYR A 170 -8.04 -3.03 4.70
C TYR A 170 -7.89 -3.72 6.07
N TRP A 171 -6.80 -3.47 6.80
CA TRP A 171 -6.52 -4.08 8.11
C TRP A 171 -6.51 -3.06 9.27
N LYS A 172 -6.42 -1.75 8.99
CA LYS A 172 -6.35 -0.67 9.99
C LYS A 172 -7.64 0.16 10.01
N THR A 173 -8.22 0.25 11.20
CA THR A 173 -9.33 1.16 11.50
C THR A 173 -8.86 2.21 12.51
N LEU A 174 -9.14 3.48 12.23
CA LEU A 174 -8.86 4.63 13.08
C LEU A 174 -10.17 5.23 13.63
N PRO A 175 -10.15 5.92 14.79
CA PRO A 175 -11.38 6.39 15.43
C PRO A 175 -12.22 7.33 14.56
N SER A 176 -11.56 8.14 13.75
CA SER A 176 -12.21 9.12 12.87
C SER A 176 -11.35 9.47 11.67
N GLY A 177 -11.98 9.98 10.63
CA GLY A 177 -11.32 10.55 9.46
C GLY A 177 -12.30 11.37 8.63
N TRP A 178 -11.80 12.01 7.59
CA TRP A 178 -12.57 12.78 6.64
C TRP A 178 -12.37 12.21 5.25
N GLN A 179 -13.44 12.12 4.48
CA GLN A 179 -13.40 11.81 3.07
C GLN A 179 -13.95 12.97 2.27
N VAL A 180 -13.32 13.23 1.13
CA VAL A 180 -13.88 14.07 0.08
C VAL A 180 -14.03 13.23 -1.17
N THR A 181 -15.18 13.38 -1.81
CA THR A 181 -15.42 12.87 -3.16
C THR A 181 -15.62 14.07 -4.08
N CYS A 182 -14.92 14.08 -5.21
CA CYS A 182 -14.99 15.15 -6.20
C CYS A 182 -15.27 14.57 -7.58
N GLN A 183 -16.07 15.28 -8.38
CA GLN A 183 -16.13 15.01 -9.81
C GLN A 183 -14.86 15.49 -10.49
N THR A 184 -14.39 14.73 -11.47
CA THR A 184 -13.25 15.11 -12.30
C THR A 184 -13.61 15.22 -13.76
N ARG A 185 -12.85 16.05 -14.47
CA ARG A 185 -12.84 16.08 -15.93
C ARG A 185 -11.43 15.80 -16.45
N GLU A 186 -11.36 15.12 -17.58
CA GLU A 186 -10.11 15.00 -18.32
C GLU A 186 -9.68 16.37 -18.82
N THR A 187 -8.38 16.62 -18.75
CA THR A 187 -7.76 17.83 -19.30
C THR A 187 -6.63 17.42 -20.24
N ASN A 188 -6.62 18.02 -21.43
CA ASN A 188 -5.53 17.89 -22.41
C ASN A 188 -4.30 18.73 -22.03
N GLU A 189 -4.44 19.60 -21.03
CA GLU A 189 -3.31 20.29 -20.45
C GLU A 189 -2.59 19.28 -19.57
N TYR A 190 -1.61 18.58 -20.16
CA TYR A 190 -0.51 18.06 -19.37
C TYR A 190 0.16 19.30 -18.75
N LEU A 191 -0.32 19.72 -17.59
CA LEU A 191 0.31 20.76 -16.81
C LEU A 191 1.58 20.14 -16.23
N GLY A 192 2.59 19.93 -17.08
CA GLY A 192 3.99 19.75 -16.67
C GLY A 192 4.55 20.99 -15.96
N ASN A 193 3.67 21.81 -15.39
CA ASN A 193 4.00 22.88 -14.49
C ASN A 193 4.61 22.21 -13.26
N PRO A 194 5.86 22.54 -12.94
CA PRO A 194 6.49 22.02 -11.74
C PRO A 194 5.63 22.39 -10.54
N MET A 195 5.52 21.44 -9.62
CA MET A 195 4.94 21.66 -8.31
C MET A 195 5.67 22.84 -7.63
N PRO A 196 4.98 23.88 -7.14
CA PRO A 196 5.60 24.97 -6.40
C PRO A 196 6.45 24.42 -5.26
N SER A 197 7.63 25.00 -5.01
CA SER A 197 8.60 24.47 -4.04
C SER A 197 8.00 24.27 -2.64
N GLU A 198 7.21 25.23 -2.16
CA GLU A 198 6.51 25.14 -0.87
C GLU A 198 5.54 23.95 -0.82
N TYR A 199 4.83 23.69 -1.92
CA TYR A 199 3.93 22.55 -2.04
C TYR A 199 4.72 21.24 -2.16
N GLN A 200 5.88 21.25 -2.82
CA GLN A 200 6.76 20.10 -2.95
C GLN A 200 7.32 19.65 -1.60
N GLU A 201 7.75 20.59 -0.74
CA GLU A 201 8.21 20.27 0.62
C GLU A 201 7.10 19.60 1.45
N TRP A 202 5.90 20.16 1.40
CA TRP A 202 4.73 19.58 2.06
C TRP A 202 4.37 18.20 1.48
N PHE A 203 4.38 18.06 0.15
CA PHE A 203 4.08 16.81 -0.54
C PHE A 203 5.09 15.72 -0.16
N ASN A 204 6.39 16.06 -0.13
CA ASN A 204 7.43 15.15 0.32
C ASN A 204 7.22 14.72 1.77
N LYS A 205 6.79 15.64 2.65
CA LYS A 205 6.49 15.31 4.04
C LYS A 205 5.36 14.29 4.19
N ILE A 206 4.28 14.42 3.42
CA ILE A 206 3.17 13.46 3.47
C ILE A 206 3.48 12.14 2.78
N GLN A 207 4.36 12.12 1.76
CA GLN A 207 4.83 10.87 1.16
C GLN A 207 5.72 10.08 2.13
N ASN A 208 6.47 10.78 2.99
CA ASN A 208 7.31 10.20 4.03
C ASN A 208 6.59 10.07 5.39
N TRP A 209 5.33 9.65 5.37
CA TRP A 209 4.51 9.48 6.59
C TRP A 209 4.91 8.25 7.42
N TYR A 210 5.83 7.40 6.96
CA TYR A 210 6.40 6.29 7.74
C TYR A 210 7.89 6.12 7.42
N VAL A 211 8.62 5.37 8.25
CA VAL A 211 10.04 5.07 8.04
C VAL A 211 10.22 3.64 7.57
N ASN A 212 11.18 3.41 6.68
CA ASN A 212 11.70 2.07 6.46
C ASN A 212 12.94 1.89 7.36
N PRO A 213 12.89 1.06 8.41
CA PRO A 213 14.00 0.94 9.36
C PRO A 213 15.26 0.28 8.77
N PHE A 214 15.16 -0.30 7.56
CA PHE A 214 16.25 -0.98 6.87
C PHE A 214 16.78 -0.21 5.66
N HIS A 215 16.23 0.98 5.39
CA HIS A 215 16.75 1.94 4.43
C HIS A 215 17.03 3.25 5.16
N GLU A 216 18.31 3.56 5.37
CA GLU A 216 18.69 4.90 5.84
C GLU A 216 18.22 5.92 4.80
N ALA A 217 17.59 7.00 5.28
CA ALA A 217 17.19 8.13 4.45
C ALA A 217 18.41 8.63 3.66
N ASN A 218 18.30 8.64 2.33
CA ASN A 218 19.23 9.39 1.48
C ASN A 218 19.17 10.89 1.80
#